data_AF-A0A8T4W5Y5-F1
#
_entry.id   AF-A0A8T4W5Y5-F1
#
_cell.length_a   1.000
_cell.length_b   1.000
_cell.length_c   1.000
_cell.angle_alpha   90.00
_cell.angle_beta   90.00
_cell.angle_gamma   90.00
#
_symmetry.space_group_name_H-M   'P 1'
#
loop_
_entity.id
_entity.type
_entity.pdbx_description
1 polymer ?
#
loop_
_entity_poly.entity_id
_entity_poly.type
_entity_poly.pdbx_seq_one_letter_code
_entity_poly.pdbx_strand_id
1 'polypeptide(L)'
;MELECKSCGYEWDYQGESDYYATCPNCQYKVKIEANAEVIEPEGKEEKANRDVGTEIGIPAKAKVVPSGAGTTRFSGKEEIFLEQIAELDDPDEIYEIFSKYEQEEFNSLRKKVKEKAIRLRNDLKKYKKIENLLEEKGWEYSER
;
A
#
# COMPACT_ATOMS: atom_id res chain seq x y z
N MET A 1 22.13 -16.88 6.40
CA MET A 1 21.26 -16.76 5.22
C MET A 1 21.62 -15.46 4.56
N GLU A 2 22.17 -15.49 3.35
CA GLU A 2 22.60 -14.28 2.65
C GLU A 2 21.37 -13.53 2.16
N LEU A 3 21.26 -12.25 2.54
CA LEU A 3 20.19 -11.36 2.12
C LEU A 3 20.79 -10.17 1.37
N GLU A 4 20.12 -9.79 0.29
CA GLU A 4 20.45 -8.60 -0.50
C GLU A 4 19.38 -7.51 -0.27
N CYS A 5 19.83 -6.28 -0.03
CA CYS A 5 18.93 -5.14 0.04
C CYS A 5 18.48 -4.68 -1.35
N LYS A 6 17.18 -4.81 -1.66
CA LYS A 6 16.60 -4.27 -2.91
C LYS A 6 16.67 -2.74 -3.06
N SER A 7 17.00 -2.02 -1.99
CA SER A 7 17.08 -0.55 -1.99
C SER A 7 18.51 -0.04 -2.25
N CYS A 8 19.52 -0.64 -1.61
CA CYS A 8 20.91 -0.18 -1.71
C CYS A 8 21.90 -1.21 -2.28
N GLY A 9 21.46 -2.45 -2.54
CA GLY A 9 22.30 -3.53 -3.05
C GLY A 9 23.31 -4.09 -2.02
N TYR A 10 23.18 -3.74 -0.73
CA TYR A 10 24.06 -4.29 0.31
C TYR A 10 23.68 -5.73 0.63
N GLU A 11 24.67 -6.62 0.63
CA GLU A 11 24.55 -8.04 0.95
C GLU A 11 25.06 -8.31 2.37
N TRP A 12 24.33 -9.12 3.15
CA TRP A 12 24.78 -9.53 4.48
C TRP A 12 24.26 -10.90 4.89
N ASP A 13 25.01 -11.56 5.77
CA ASP A 13 24.57 -12.77 6.45
C ASP A 13 23.60 -12.45 7.58
N TYR A 14 22.34 -12.81 7.39
CA TYR A 14 21.33 -12.71 8.42
C TYR A 14 21.44 -13.85 9.44
N GLN A 15 21.54 -13.46 10.71
CA GLN A 15 21.63 -14.33 11.90
C GLN A 15 20.47 -14.12 12.90
N GLY A 16 19.42 -13.39 12.51
CA GLY A 16 18.29 -13.10 13.39
C GLY A 16 17.27 -14.25 13.48
N GLU A 17 16.43 -14.22 14.51
CA GLU A 17 15.38 -15.23 14.74
C GLU A 17 14.09 -14.99 13.93
N SER A 18 13.93 -13.83 13.29
CA SER A 18 12.73 -13.53 12.50
C SER A 18 12.80 -14.22 11.14
N ASP A 19 11.77 -15.00 10.81
CA ASP A 19 11.64 -15.69 9.52
C ASP A 19 10.98 -14.84 8.42
N TYR A 20 10.46 -13.66 8.77
CA TYR A 20 9.60 -12.88 7.87
C TYR A 20 10.29 -11.65 7.30
N TYR A 21 11.02 -10.91 8.13
CA TYR A 21 11.64 -9.64 7.74
C TYR A 21 13.00 -9.45 8.40
N ALA A 22 13.96 -8.96 7.61
CA ALA A 22 15.23 -8.46 8.08
C ALA A 22 15.33 -6.96 7.81
N THR A 23 16.07 -6.24 8.65
CA THR A 23 16.38 -4.83 8.43
C THR A 23 17.79 -4.72 7.87
N CYS A 24 17.96 -4.01 6.75
CA CYS A 24 19.27 -3.76 6.18
C CYS A 24 20.12 -2.91 7.14
N PRO A 25 21.35 -3.32 7.49
CA PRO A 25 22.21 -2.56 8.41
C PRO A 25 22.73 -1.25 7.80
N ASN A 26 22.72 -1.11 6.47
CA ASN A 26 23.23 0.08 5.79
C ASN A 26 22.17 1.18 5.62
N CYS A 27 20.98 0.84 5.15
CA CYS A 27 19.93 1.82 4.82
C CYS A 27 18.65 1.71 5.66
N GLN A 28 18.60 0.77 6.61
CA GLN A 28 17.43 0.48 7.46
C GLN A 28 16.16 0.07 6.71
N TYR A 29 16.29 -0.28 5.43
CA TYR A 29 15.17 -0.79 4.64
C TYR A 29 14.77 -2.20 5.10
N LYS A 30 13.46 -2.46 5.19
CA LYS A 30 12.90 -3.77 5.56
C LYS A 30 12.89 -4.69 4.35
N VAL A 31 13.67 -5.76 4.41
CA VAL A 31 13.75 -6.82 3.39
C VAL A 31 12.91 -8.00 3.85
N LYS A 32 12.08 -8.55 2.96
CA LYS A 32 11.30 -9.75 3.24
C LYS A 32 12.20 -10.98 3.06
N ILE A 33 12.24 -11.84 4.06
CA ILE A 33 12.96 -13.11 4.03
C ILE A 33 12.05 -14.10 3.32
N GLU A 34 12.42 -14.52 2.11
CA GLU A 34 11.70 -15.58 1.42
C GLU A 34 12.18 -16.91 2.00
N ALA A 35 11.41 -17.46 2.94
CA ALA A 35 11.62 -18.79 3.47
C ALA A 35 11.43 -19.81 2.33
N ASN A 36 12.49 -20.07 1.58
CA ASN A 36 12.44 -20.99 0.46
C ASN A 36 12.98 -22.34 0.91
N ALA A 37 12.06 -23.30 1.05
CA ALA A 37 12.38 -24.72 1.05
C ALA A 37 13.04 -25.08 -0.30
N GLU A 38 14.31 -25.49 -0.23
CA GLU A 38 15.02 -26.39 -1.16
C GLU A 38 14.70 -26.30 -2.67
N VAL A 39 15.56 -25.55 -3.37
CA VAL A 39 16.15 -25.71 -4.72
C VAL A 39 15.62 -26.82 -5.65
N ILE A 40 15.18 -26.45 -6.87
CA ILE A 40 15.58 -27.12 -8.13
C ILE A 40 15.68 -26.04 -9.24
N GLU A 41 16.89 -25.85 -9.80
CA GLU A 41 17.13 -25.08 -11.04
C GLU A 41 16.54 -25.81 -12.26
N PRO A 42 16.09 -25.07 -13.29
CA PRO A 42 16.50 -25.47 -14.63
C PRO A 42 17.17 -24.34 -15.40
N GLU A 43 18.38 -24.64 -15.83
CA GLU A 43 19.13 -23.97 -16.90
C GLU A 43 18.27 -23.87 -18.18
N GLY A 44 18.16 -22.67 -18.75
CA GLY A 44 17.37 -22.46 -19.96
C GLY A 44 17.58 -21.09 -20.57
N LYS A 45 18.68 -20.94 -21.31
CA LYS A 45 18.98 -19.78 -22.17
C LYS A 45 17.84 -19.56 -23.17
N GLU A 46 17.27 -18.36 -23.22
CA GLU A 46 16.87 -17.72 -24.48
C GLU A 46 17.03 -16.20 -24.38
N GLU A 47 18.11 -15.78 -25.03
CA GLU A 47 18.48 -14.43 -25.42
C GLU A 47 17.54 -13.94 -26.52
N LYS A 48 16.70 -12.90 -26.30
CA LYS A 48 16.27 -11.96 -27.37
C LYS A 48 15.94 -10.55 -26.89
N ALA A 49 16.65 -9.63 -27.54
CA ALA A 49 16.19 -8.36 -28.10
C ALA A 49 16.03 -7.15 -27.15
N ASN A 50 17.11 -6.37 -27.13
CA ASN A 50 17.13 -4.91 -27.27
C ASN A 50 15.80 -4.29 -27.73
N ARG A 51 15.23 -3.44 -26.87
CA ARG A 51 14.65 -2.16 -27.29
C ARG A 51 15.04 -1.09 -26.29
N ASP A 52 16.03 -0.31 -26.69
CA ASP A 52 16.15 1.11 -26.36
C ASP A 52 14.78 1.80 -26.46
N VAL A 53 14.26 2.25 -25.32
CA VAL A 53 13.45 3.45 -25.26
C VAL A 53 13.89 4.20 -24.01
N GLY A 54 14.84 5.13 -24.22
CA GLY A 54 15.03 6.22 -23.28
C GLY A 54 13.69 6.93 -23.09
N THR A 55 13.19 6.93 -21.86
CA THR A 55 12.21 7.92 -21.42
C THR A 55 12.74 8.51 -20.14
N GLU A 56 13.42 9.63 -20.31
CA GLU A 56 13.73 10.59 -19.28
C GLU A 56 12.39 11.11 -18.72
N ILE A 57 11.86 10.48 -17.68
CA ILE A 57 10.81 11.11 -16.89
C ILE A 57 11.52 12.05 -15.93
N GLY A 58 11.78 13.27 -16.42
CA GLY A 58 12.19 14.38 -15.59
C GLY A 58 11.20 14.56 -14.44
N ILE A 59 11.67 14.30 -13.22
CA ILE A 59 10.97 14.66 -12.00
C ILE A 59 10.97 16.20 -11.95
N PRO A 60 9.83 16.91 -12.05
CA PRO A 60 9.84 18.34 -11.77
C PRO A 60 10.07 18.53 -10.27
N ALA A 61 11.27 18.99 -9.92
CA ALA A 61 11.64 19.46 -8.61
C ALA A 61 10.82 20.71 -8.22
N LYS A 62 9.59 20.52 -7.73
CA LYS A 62 8.85 21.49 -6.90
C LYS A 62 7.95 20.76 -5.92
N ALA A 63 8.55 20.04 -4.98
CA ALA A 63 7.90 19.78 -3.70
C ALA A 63 7.76 21.13 -2.98
N LYS A 64 6.57 21.74 -3.04
CA LYS A 64 6.21 22.80 -2.11
C LYS A 64 6.18 22.17 -0.73
N VAL A 65 7.16 22.54 0.09
CA VAL A 65 7.10 22.45 1.55
C VAL A 65 5.78 23.09 1.97
N VAL A 66 4.82 22.27 2.36
CA VAL A 66 3.60 22.74 3.00
C VAL A 66 4.01 23.08 4.43
N PRO A 67 3.80 24.32 4.91
CA PRO A 67 4.12 24.66 6.28
C PRO A 67 3.23 23.84 7.21
N SER A 68 3.83 23.36 8.31
CA SER A 68 3.15 22.87 9.51
C SER A 68 2.18 23.93 10.02
N GLY A 69 0.99 23.96 9.43
CA GLY A 69 -0.15 24.68 9.96
C GLY A 69 -0.70 23.85 11.09
N ALA A 70 -0.63 24.40 12.30
CA ALA A 70 -1.35 23.96 13.47
C ALA A 70 -2.85 23.83 13.14
N GLY A 71 -3.24 22.66 12.64
CA GLY A 71 -4.62 22.25 12.57
C GLY A 71 -4.98 21.78 13.96
N THR A 72 -5.74 22.59 14.69
CA THR A 72 -6.58 22.09 15.78
C THR A 72 -7.58 21.13 15.16
N THR A 73 -7.18 19.87 15.01
CA THR A 73 -8.10 18.78 14.74
C THR A 73 -9.14 18.85 15.86
N ARG A 74 -10.38 19.15 15.51
CA ARG A 74 -11.52 18.82 16.37
C ARG A 74 -11.52 17.32 16.48
N PHE A 75 -10.84 16.82 17.51
CA PHE A 75 -10.82 15.42 17.89
C PHE A 75 -12.27 15.00 18.10
N SER A 76 -12.67 13.92 17.44
CA SER A 76 -14.00 13.39 17.64
C SER A 76 -14.00 12.77 19.05
N GLY A 77 -15.06 12.95 19.84
CA GLY A 77 -15.13 12.53 21.25
C GLY A 77 -14.92 11.02 21.54
N LYS A 78 -14.51 10.22 20.55
CA LYS A 78 -14.01 8.85 20.73
C LYS A 78 -12.51 8.79 21.08
N GLU A 79 -11.72 9.79 20.71
CA GLU A 79 -10.27 9.83 21.00
C GLU A 79 -9.98 10.25 22.45
N GLU A 80 -10.81 11.09 23.06
CA GLU A 80 -10.66 11.49 24.47
C GLU A 80 -10.86 10.30 25.43
N ILE A 81 -11.85 9.45 25.15
CA ILE A 81 -12.14 8.25 25.97
C ILE A 81 -10.98 7.22 25.87
N PHE A 82 -10.26 7.20 24.75
CA PHE A 82 -9.15 6.27 24.52
C PHE A 82 -7.88 6.66 25.29
N LEU A 83 -7.60 7.96 25.43
CA LEU A 83 -6.40 8.45 26.12
C LEU A 83 -6.51 8.32 27.65
N GLU A 84 -7.70 8.48 28.23
CA GLU A 84 -7.92 8.27 29.66
C GLU A 84 -7.70 6.80 30.06
N GLN A 85 -8.13 5.85 29.22
CA GLN A 85 -7.92 4.42 29.45
C GLN A 85 -6.45 4.01 29.35
N ILE A 86 -5.67 4.64 28.46
CA ILE A 86 -4.22 4.37 28.34
C ILE A 86 -3.44 4.97 29.52
N ALA A 87 -3.89 6.10 30.07
CA ALA A 87 -3.22 6.76 31.19
C ALA A 87 -3.28 5.95 32.50
N GLU A 88 -4.22 5.02 32.62
CA GLU A 88 -4.37 4.12 33.78
C GLU A 88 -3.58 2.80 33.63
N LEU A 89 -2.98 2.55 32.47
CA LEU A 89 -2.24 1.32 32.18
C LEU A 89 -0.73 1.52 32.42
N ASP A 90 -0.18 0.78 33.37
CA ASP A 90 1.26 0.77 33.66
C ASP A 90 2.04 -0.27 32.83
N ASP A 91 1.33 -1.19 32.15
CA ASP A 91 1.95 -2.27 31.37
C ASP A 91 2.11 -1.87 29.88
N PRO A 92 3.35 -1.74 29.37
CA PRO A 92 3.60 -1.39 27.97
C PRO A 92 3.07 -2.42 26.96
N ASP A 93 2.93 -3.69 27.33
CA ASP A 93 2.41 -4.73 26.43
C ASP A 93 0.89 -4.57 26.23
N GLU A 94 0.15 -4.22 27.28
CA GLU A 94 -1.29 -3.94 27.20
C GLU A 94 -1.57 -2.67 26.37
N ILE A 95 -0.72 -1.65 26.50
CA ILE A 95 -0.78 -0.44 25.67
C ILE A 95 -0.61 -0.81 24.19
N TYR A 96 0.37 -1.65 23.85
CA TYR A 96 0.61 -2.07 22.46
C TYR A 96 -0.56 -2.87 21.88
N GLU A 97 -1.19 -3.75 22.67
CA GLU A 97 -2.40 -4.46 22.23
C GLU A 97 -3.56 -3.52 21.90
N ILE A 98 -3.76 -2.48 22.71
CA ILE A 98 -4.83 -1.49 22.53
C ILE A 98 -4.58 -0.68 21.25
N PHE A 99 -3.35 -0.20 21.04
CA PHE A 99 -2.98 0.48 19.79
C PHE A 99 -3.17 -0.42 18.57
N SER A 100 -2.73 -1.68 18.66
CA SER A 100 -2.88 -2.66 17.57
C SER A 100 -4.36 -2.91 17.21
N LYS A 101 -5.23 -3.02 18.21
CA LYS A 101 -6.68 -3.17 18.01
C LYS A 101 -7.29 -1.93 17.34
N TYR A 102 -6.93 -0.74 17.80
CA TYR A 102 -7.42 0.52 17.23
C TYR A 102 -7.03 0.69 15.75
N GLU A 103 -5.75 0.47 15.42
CA GLU A 103 -5.27 0.54 14.03
C GLU A 103 -6.03 -0.46 13.13
N GLN A 104 -6.30 -1.66 13.65
CA GLN A 104 -7.03 -2.69 12.92
C GLN A 104 -8.49 -2.31 12.68
N GLU A 105 -9.16 -1.67 13.65
CA GLU A 105 -10.53 -1.17 13.49
C GLU A 105 -10.63 -0.03 12.48
N GLU A 106 -9.71 0.94 12.53
CA GLU A 106 -9.65 2.02 11.55
C GLU A 106 -9.40 1.48 10.14
N PHE A 107 -8.45 0.56 10.00
CA PHE A 107 -8.16 -0.11 8.73
C PHE A 107 -9.38 -0.86 8.18
N ASN A 108 -10.10 -1.58 9.05
CA ASN A 108 -11.32 -2.31 8.68
C ASN A 108 -12.44 -1.36 8.25
N SER A 109 -12.61 -0.24 8.95
CA SER A 109 -13.56 0.83 8.59
C SER A 109 -13.25 1.43 7.21
N LEU A 110 -11.97 1.74 6.94
CA LEU A 110 -11.53 2.25 5.65
C LEU A 110 -11.74 1.23 4.53
N ARG A 111 -11.36 -0.03 4.77
CA ARG A 111 -11.55 -1.14 3.82
C ARG A 111 -13.03 -1.32 3.47
N LYS A 112 -13.94 -1.19 4.45
CA LYS A 112 -15.38 -1.22 4.22
C LYS A 112 -15.84 -0.07 3.31
N LYS A 113 -15.43 1.16 3.58
CA LYS A 113 -15.75 2.33 2.74
C LYS A 113 -15.25 2.17 1.30
N VAL A 114 -14.02 1.66 1.12
CA VAL A 114 -13.45 1.38 -0.21
C VAL A 114 -14.26 0.32 -0.95
N LYS A 115 -14.63 -0.78 -0.28
CA LYS A 115 -15.50 -1.82 -0.86
C LYS A 115 -16.85 -1.27 -1.29
N GLU A 116 -17.51 -0.46 -0.46
CA GLU A 116 -18.79 0.17 -0.79
C GLU A 116 -18.67 1.09 -2.01
N LYS A 117 -17.62 1.91 -2.07
CA LYS A 117 -17.34 2.78 -3.23
C LYS A 117 -17.12 1.97 -4.51
N ALA A 118 -16.37 0.87 -4.44
CA ALA A 118 -16.15 -0.02 -5.58
C ALA A 118 -17.45 -0.68 -6.08
N ILE A 119 -18.34 -1.09 -5.17
CA ILE A 119 -19.65 -1.65 -5.53
C ILE A 119 -20.51 -0.59 -6.25
N ARG A 120 -20.54 0.65 -5.74
CA ARG A 120 -21.28 1.75 -6.38
C ARG A 120 -20.80 2.01 -7.81
N LEU A 121 -19.49 2.17 -7.99
CA LEU A 121 -18.89 2.39 -9.31
C LEU A 121 -19.19 1.24 -10.28
N ARG A 122 -19.17 -0.01 -9.82
CA ARG A 122 -19.54 -1.17 -10.64
C ARG A 122 -21.00 -1.10 -11.09
N ASN A 123 -21.91 -0.68 -10.22
CA ASN A 123 -23.33 -0.54 -10.56
C ASN A 123 -23.56 0.61 -11.55
N ASP A 124 -22.87 1.73 -11.35
CA ASP A 124 -22.92 2.86 -12.28
C ASP A 124 -22.40 2.45 -13.66
N LEU A 125 -21.29 1.72 -13.72
CA LEU A 125 -20.76 1.19 -14.98
C LEU A 125 -21.76 0.27 -15.70
N LYS A 126 -22.45 -0.60 -14.96
CA LYS A 126 -23.53 -1.43 -15.53
C LYS A 126 -24.68 -0.59 -16.07
N LYS A 127 -25.04 0.50 -15.38
CA LYS A 127 -26.07 1.43 -15.82
C LYS A 127 -25.66 2.14 -17.11
N TYR A 128 -24.42 2.62 -17.20
CA TYR A 128 -23.91 3.25 -18.43
C TYR A 128 -23.91 2.29 -19.62
N LYS A 129 -23.40 1.06 -19.45
CA LYS A 129 -23.46 0.03 -20.50
C LYS A 129 -24.87 -0.27 -20.98
N LYS A 130 -25.84 -0.28 -20.06
CA LYS A 130 -27.26 -0.45 -20.43
C LYS A 130 -27.76 0.71 -21.29
N ILE A 131 -27.36 1.94 -20.97
CA ILE A 131 -27.73 3.12 -21.76
C ILE A 131 -27.07 3.08 -23.14
N GLU A 132 -25.80 2.73 -23.21
CA GLU A 132 -25.03 2.56 -24.46
C GLU A 132 -25.73 1.58 -25.41
N ASN A 133 -26.07 0.37 -24.93
CA ASN A 133 -26.82 -0.61 -25.71
C ASN A 133 -28.17 -0.06 -26.22
N LEU A 134 -28.89 0.73 -25.40
CA LEU A 134 -30.18 1.32 -25.81
C LEU A 134 -30.02 2.41 -26.87
N LEU A 135 -28.89 3.12 -26.90
CA LEU A 135 -28.59 4.13 -27.92
C LEU A 135 -28.21 3.44 -29.24
N GLU A 136 -27.40 2.38 -29.17
CA GLU A 136 -27.07 1.53 -30.32
C GLU A 136 -28.32 0.92 -30.95
N GLU A 137 -29.23 0.33 -30.15
CA GLU A 137 -30.50 -0.24 -30.64
C GLU A 137 -31.39 0.78 -31.35
N LYS A 138 -31.31 2.05 -30.94
CA LYS A 138 -32.09 3.15 -31.56
C LYS A 138 -31.39 3.75 -32.78
N GLY A 139 -30.19 3.30 -33.14
CA GLY A 139 -29.41 3.85 -34.24
C GLY A 139 -28.95 5.30 -33.99
N TRP A 140 -28.77 5.68 -32.72
CA TRP A 140 -28.26 7.01 -32.37
C TRP A 140 -26.74 6.98 -32.47
N GLU A 141 -26.19 7.51 -33.57
CA GLU A 141 -24.76 7.82 -33.65
C GLU A 141 -24.46 9.07 -32.81
N TYR A 142 -23.49 8.95 -31.91
CA TYR A 142 -23.00 10.07 -31.12
C TYR A 142 -22.29 11.07 -32.05
N SER A 143 -22.93 12.20 -32.37
CA SER A 143 -22.25 13.28 -33.08
C SER A 143 -21.45 14.10 -32.07
N GLU A 144 -20.13 13.93 -32.02
CA GLU A 144 -19.23 14.89 -31.37
C GLU A 144 -19.43 16.27 -32.03
N ARG A 145 -19.82 17.27 -31.25
CA ARG A 145 -20.09 18.63 -31.72
C ARG A 145 -19.25 19.64 -30.96
#